data_AF-X1JRM6-F1
#
_entry.id   AF-X1JRM6-F1
#
_cell.length_a   1.000
_cell.length_b   1.000
_cell.length_c   1.000
_cell.angle_alpha   90.00
_cell.angle_beta   90.00
_cell.angle_gamma   90.00
#
_symmetry.space_group_name_H-M   'P 1'
#
loop_
_entity.id
_entity.type
_entity.pdbx_description
1 polymer ?
#
loop_
_entity_poly.entity_id
_entity_poly.type
_entity_poly.pdbx_seq_one_letter_code
_entity_poly.pdbx_strand_id
1 'polypeptide(L)'
;LYEDGSIEWDRTFGGSEADVIYSIIQTKDEGYAVAGKTKSIASGVKAWVIKLNKRGNKVWDNTFAKRTDDEIFSIIQTKDGGYAVCGYTGAKDWGEVDSWIIKLDKTLNIEWDKIFGGIGWDETNSILQEEDGSFIVFGFVQSKDKGREDGWIAKLDENGEMVWDKTFGGSQNDEIFSGIKTMDGGYAVCGYTESKGAGGYDAWIAKLDENGEMVWDKAFGGIEAEVANSIIQTGDGGYVLAGYTWSKGAERED
;
A
#
# COMPACT_ATOMS: atom_id res chain seq x y z
N LEU A 1 17.14 -16.00 -1.69
CA LEU A 1 17.32 -17.46 -1.52
C LEU A 1 17.95 -17.97 -2.80
N TYR A 2 18.81 -18.98 -2.73
CA TYR A 2 19.16 -19.75 -3.92
C TYR A 2 17.99 -20.65 -4.33
N GLU A 3 18.04 -21.24 -5.53
CA GLU A 3 16.97 -22.15 -6.03
C GLU A 3 16.72 -23.35 -5.10
N ASP A 4 17.73 -23.75 -4.32
CA ASP A 4 17.63 -24.83 -3.33
C ASP A 4 17.00 -24.38 -2.00
N GLY A 5 16.55 -23.13 -1.90
CA GLY A 5 15.94 -22.57 -0.70
C GLY A 5 16.95 -22.13 0.37
N SER A 6 18.25 -22.17 0.11
CA SER A 6 19.25 -21.67 1.06
C SER A 6 19.32 -20.14 1.08
N ILE A 7 19.62 -19.57 2.25
CA ILE A 7 19.70 -18.12 2.47
C ILE A 7 21.00 -17.58 1.87
N GLU A 8 20.86 -16.64 0.92
CA GLU A 8 22.00 -15.91 0.35
C GLU A 8 22.55 -14.89 1.35
N TRP A 9 21.66 -14.11 1.96
CA TRP A 9 21.96 -13.21 3.06
C TRP A 9 20.70 -12.95 3.88
N ASP A 10 20.88 -12.66 5.17
CA ASP A 10 19.88 -12.14 6.09
C ASP A 10 20.42 -10.88 6.78
N ARG A 11 19.56 -9.91 7.05
CA ARG A 11 19.95 -8.64 7.68
C ARG A 11 18.85 -8.17 8.61
N THR A 12 19.28 -7.59 9.72
CA THR A 12 18.40 -6.92 10.69
C THR A 12 18.76 -5.45 10.73
N PHE A 13 17.75 -4.60 10.62
CA PHE A 13 17.88 -3.16 10.75
C PHE A 13 16.90 -2.67 11.82
N GLY A 14 17.37 -1.80 12.71
CA GLY A 14 16.59 -1.34 13.86
C GLY A 14 17.44 -1.30 15.14
N GLY A 15 16.77 -1.27 16.28
CA GLY A 15 17.36 -1.23 17.62
C GLY A 15 16.50 -1.92 18.66
N SER A 16 16.45 -1.35 19.86
CA SER A 16 15.76 -1.97 21.01
C SER A 16 14.25 -1.73 21.05
N GLU A 17 13.73 -0.89 20.16
CA GLU A 17 12.30 -0.57 20.07
C GLU A 17 11.66 -1.20 18.82
N ALA A 18 10.40 -0.87 18.56
CA ALA A 18 9.68 -1.40 17.40
C ALA A 18 10.24 -0.83 16.09
N ASP A 19 10.71 -1.72 15.22
CA ASP A 19 11.14 -1.43 13.86
C ASP A 19 10.49 -2.47 12.94
N VAL A 20 9.74 -2.00 11.94
CA VAL A 20 8.94 -2.86 11.07
C VAL A 20 9.18 -2.46 9.63
N ILE A 21 9.42 -3.44 8.77
CA ILE A 21 9.49 -3.27 7.32
C ILE A 21 8.20 -3.80 6.72
N TYR A 22 7.56 -2.99 5.88
CA TYR A 22 6.32 -3.36 5.20
C TYR A 22 6.54 -3.65 3.71
N SER A 23 7.50 -2.98 3.08
CA SER A 23 7.76 -3.16 1.66
C SER A 23 9.25 -3.18 1.32
N ILE A 24 9.60 -3.99 0.32
CA ILE A 24 10.92 -4.09 -0.27
C ILE A 24 10.79 -4.25 -1.77
N ILE A 25 11.58 -3.48 -2.52
CA ILE A 25 11.70 -3.60 -3.96
C ILE A 25 13.16 -3.78 -4.37
N GLN A 26 13.38 -4.54 -5.44
CA GLN A 26 14.68 -4.52 -6.12
C GLN A 26 14.80 -3.25 -6.98
N THR A 27 15.93 -2.58 -6.91
CA THR A 27 16.20 -1.34 -7.66
C THR A 27 17.01 -1.63 -8.93
N LYS A 28 16.96 -0.72 -9.92
CA LYS A 28 17.67 -0.82 -11.21
C LYS A 28 19.19 -1.01 -11.09
N ASP A 29 19.78 -0.63 -9.96
CA ASP A 29 21.21 -0.82 -9.65
C ASP A 29 21.51 -2.19 -9.00
N GLU A 30 20.59 -3.15 -9.12
CA GLU A 30 20.61 -4.47 -8.50
C GLU A 30 20.59 -4.48 -6.96
N GLY A 31 20.47 -3.30 -6.33
CA GLY A 31 20.25 -3.19 -4.90
C GLY A 31 18.78 -3.34 -4.51
N TYR A 32 18.45 -2.86 -3.31
CA TYR A 32 17.07 -2.88 -2.81
C TYR A 32 16.72 -1.55 -2.15
N ALA A 33 15.45 -1.16 -2.21
CA ALA A 33 14.89 -0.11 -1.39
C ALA A 33 13.82 -0.71 -0.48
N VAL A 34 13.82 -0.30 0.78
CA VAL A 34 13.01 -0.89 1.84
C VAL A 34 12.28 0.23 2.55
N ALA A 35 11.01 0.03 2.89
CA ALA A 35 10.20 1.01 3.57
C ALA A 35 9.41 0.43 4.74
N GLY A 36 9.19 1.25 5.76
CA GLY A 36 8.49 0.86 6.96
C GLY A 36 8.48 1.95 8.02
N LYS A 37 8.59 1.53 9.27
CA LYS A 37 8.69 2.41 10.43
C LYS A 37 9.85 2.05 11.35
N THR A 38 10.28 3.03 12.14
CA THR A 38 11.27 2.85 13.20
C THR A 38 10.92 3.69 14.42
N LYS A 39 11.10 3.12 15.60
CA LYS A 39 11.10 3.82 16.88
C LYS A 39 12.49 3.85 17.51
N SER A 40 13.43 3.09 16.96
CA SER A 40 14.76 2.92 17.55
C SER A 40 15.76 4.03 17.19
N ILE A 41 15.55 4.77 16.09
CA ILE A 41 16.50 5.79 15.61
C ILE A 41 15.96 7.23 15.64
N ALA A 42 14.73 7.42 16.12
CA ALA A 42 14.08 8.72 16.29
C ALA A 42 13.10 8.68 17.47
N SER A 43 12.75 9.84 18.04
CA SER A 43 11.69 9.88 19.07
C SER A 43 10.31 9.74 18.44
N GLY A 44 9.52 8.78 18.92
CA GLY A 44 8.22 8.46 18.32
C GLY A 44 8.34 7.49 17.14
N VAL A 45 7.21 7.06 16.58
CA VAL A 45 7.20 6.15 15.43
C VAL A 45 7.40 6.97 14.16
N LYS A 46 8.55 6.82 13.50
CA LYS A 46 8.88 7.55 12.28
C LYS A 46 8.90 6.66 11.06
N ALA A 47 8.44 7.20 9.94
CA ALA A 47 8.52 6.55 8.65
C ALA A 47 10.00 6.39 8.27
N TRP A 48 10.37 5.25 7.73
CA TRP A 48 11.76 4.90 7.49
C TRP A 48 11.95 4.28 6.11
N VAL A 49 12.95 4.77 5.38
CA VAL A 49 13.36 4.21 4.10
C VAL A 49 14.86 3.90 4.13
N ILE A 50 15.22 2.71 3.65
CA ILE A 50 16.58 2.19 3.63
C ILE A 50 16.96 1.80 2.21
N LYS A 51 18.16 2.20 1.75
CA LYS A 51 18.79 1.62 0.56
C LYS A 51 19.78 0.57 0.95
N LEU A 52 19.66 -0.57 0.28
CA LEU A 52 20.60 -1.66 0.33
C LEU A 52 21.32 -1.79 -1.00
N ASN A 53 22.55 -2.30 -0.95
CA ASN A 53 23.22 -2.83 -2.13
C ASN A 53 22.77 -4.27 -2.41
N LYS A 54 23.25 -4.86 -3.51
CA LYS A 54 22.89 -6.23 -3.91
C LYS A 54 23.21 -7.33 -2.90
N ARG A 55 24.05 -7.06 -1.89
CA ARG A 55 24.42 -7.98 -0.81
C ARG A 55 23.63 -7.72 0.48
N GLY A 56 22.57 -6.92 0.41
CA GLY A 56 21.76 -6.51 1.54
C GLY A 56 22.44 -5.53 2.50
N ASN A 57 23.62 -4.98 2.20
CA ASN A 57 24.26 -4.04 3.12
C ASN A 57 23.65 -2.66 2.97
N LYS A 58 23.35 -2.00 4.10
CA LYS A 58 22.84 -0.62 4.12
C LYS A 58 23.85 0.33 3.47
N VAL A 59 23.39 1.04 2.46
CA VAL A 59 24.12 2.11 1.76
C VAL A 59 23.80 3.44 2.42
N TRP A 60 22.51 3.71 2.63
CA TRP A 60 21.99 4.87 3.34
C TRP A 60 20.61 4.55 3.90
N ASP A 61 20.13 5.37 4.83
CA ASP A 61 18.73 5.42 5.29
C ASP A 61 18.31 6.85 5.61
N ASN A 62 17.00 7.10 5.58
CA ASN A 62 16.42 8.37 6.01
C ASN A 62 15.10 8.12 6.74
N THR A 63 14.83 8.95 7.76
CA THR A 63 13.53 8.97 8.43
C THR A 63 12.74 10.19 8.01
N PHE A 64 11.43 9.98 7.89
CA PHE A 64 10.48 11.02 7.54
C PHE A 64 9.46 11.13 8.67
N ALA A 65 9.12 12.37 8.99
CA ALA A 65 8.30 12.64 10.15
C ALA A 65 7.42 13.86 9.95
N LYS A 66 6.22 13.81 10.50
CA LYS A 66 5.43 15.00 10.82
C LYS A 66 5.24 15.07 12.33
N ARG A 67 4.02 15.41 12.78
CA ARG A 67 3.72 15.77 14.16
C ARG A 67 3.66 14.54 15.08
N THR A 68 3.02 13.45 14.66
CA THR A 68 2.86 12.24 15.49
C THR A 68 3.47 11.00 14.82
N ASP A 69 2.76 9.86 14.82
CA ASP A 69 3.23 8.60 14.27
C ASP A 69 3.12 8.63 12.75
N ASP A 70 4.17 8.11 12.11
CA ASP A 70 4.38 8.16 10.67
C ASP A 70 4.82 6.76 10.20
N GLU A 71 4.12 6.19 9.21
CA GLU A 71 4.45 4.86 8.66
C GLU A 71 4.40 4.89 7.13
N ILE A 72 5.22 4.05 6.48
CA ILE A 72 5.21 3.85 5.03
C ILE A 72 4.97 2.37 4.74
N PHE A 73 3.88 2.06 4.05
CA PHE A 73 3.51 0.68 3.70
C PHE A 73 4.03 0.24 2.35
N SER A 74 4.24 1.16 1.41
CA SER A 74 4.70 0.82 0.07
C SER A 74 5.78 1.76 -0.45
N ILE A 75 6.66 1.21 -1.29
CA ILE A 75 7.71 1.92 -1.99
C ILE A 75 7.81 1.41 -3.42
N ILE A 76 7.98 2.34 -4.36
CA ILE A 76 8.33 2.05 -5.76
C ILE A 76 9.57 2.86 -6.16
N GLN A 77 10.36 2.33 -7.09
CA GLN A 77 11.40 3.11 -7.76
C GLN A 77 10.77 3.84 -8.95
N THR A 78 10.89 5.16 -8.98
CA THR A 78 10.30 5.97 -10.05
C THR A 78 11.14 5.94 -11.32
N LYS A 79 10.53 6.28 -12.45
CA LYS A 79 11.16 6.25 -13.78
C LYS A 79 12.43 7.10 -13.87
N ASP A 80 12.41 8.27 -13.21
CA ASP A 80 13.54 9.20 -13.06
C ASP A 80 14.68 8.68 -12.17
N GLY A 81 14.51 7.52 -11.54
CA GLY A 81 15.49 6.88 -10.66
C GLY A 81 15.38 7.28 -9.18
N GLY A 82 14.44 8.16 -8.83
CA GLY A 82 14.03 8.42 -7.45
C GLY A 82 13.12 7.33 -6.88
N TYR A 83 12.32 7.70 -5.88
CA TYR A 83 11.38 6.79 -5.23
C TYR A 83 10.06 7.50 -4.94
N ALA A 84 8.97 6.75 -4.93
CA ALA A 84 7.70 7.21 -4.36
C ALA A 84 7.27 6.24 -3.27
N VAL A 85 6.77 6.79 -2.17
CA VAL A 85 6.34 6.02 -1.00
C VAL A 85 4.98 6.48 -0.53
N CYS A 86 4.22 5.59 0.08
CA CYS A 86 2.93 5.91 0.66
C CYS A 86 2.67 5.21 2.00
N GLY A 87 1.86 5.83 2.83
CA GLY A 87 1.40 5.31 4.12
C GLY A 87 0.48 6.32 4.80
N TYR A 88 0.69 6.56 6.10
CA TYR A 88 -0.04 7.59 6.83
C TYR A 88 0.89 8.50 7.65
N THR A 89 0.34 9.64 8.05
CA THR A 89 0.95 10.56 9.01
C THR A 89 -0.12 11.23 9.87
N GLY A 90 0.13 11.38 11.18
CA GLY A 90 -0.73 12.23 12.02
C GLY A 90 -0.29 13.69 12.02
N ALA A 91 -0.49 14.39 10.90
CA ALA A 91 -0.04 15.77 10.71
C ALA A 91 -1.09 16.85 11.05
N LYS A 92 -2.40 16.56 10.98
CA LYS A 92 -3.47 17.55 11.19
C LYS A 92 -3.78 17.80 12.67
N ASP A 93 -4.35 18.97 12.95
CA ASP A 93 -4.33 19.56 14.28
C ASP A 93 -5.22 18.87 15.34
N TRP A 94 -6.23 18.08 14.96
CA TRP A 94 -7.29 17.62 15.90
C TRP A 94 -7.97 16.27 15.61
N GLY A 95 -7.27 15.26 15.08
CA GLY A 95 -7.84 13.90 14.98
C GLY A 95 -7.18 13.06 13.90
N GLU A 96 -6.98 11.78 14.25
CA GLU A 96 -6.60 10.63 13.41
C GLU A 96 -5.40 10.84 12.45
N VAL A 97 -5.01 9.79 11.73
CA VAL A 97 -3.89 9.85 10.76
C VAL A 97 -4.46 10.03 9.36
N ASP A 98 -3.73 10.74 8.51
CA ASP A 98 -4.11 11.01 7.13
C ASP A 98 -3.18 10.27 6.16
N SER A 99 -3.67 9.97 4.95
CA SER A 99 -2.87 9.38 3.87
C SER A 99 -1.68 10.28 3.53
N TRP A 100 -0.48 9.72 3.52
CA TRP A 100 0.76 10.44 3.21
C TRP A 100 1.50 9.83 2.03
N ILE A 101 1.74 10.64 1.01
CA ILE A 101 2.48 10.26 -0.19
C ILE A 101 3.71 11.14 -0.28
N ILE A 102 4.89 10.55 -0.52
CA ILE A 102 6.16 11.28 -0.63
C ILE A 102 6.84 10.87 -1.92
N LYS A 103 7.25 11.86 -2.71
CA LYS A 103 8.21 11.69 -3.80
C LYS A 103 9.60 12.09 -3.33
N LEU A 104 10.53 11.20 -3.59
CA LEU A 104 11.92 11.29 -3.20
C LEU A 104 12.81 11.31 -4.44
N ASP A 105 13.89 12.08 -4.37
CA ASP A 105 14.97 11.99 -5.33
C ASP A 105 15.80 10.71 -5.12
N LYS A 106 16.77 10.46 -6.00
CA LYS A 106 17.68 9.29 -5.93
C LYS A 106 18.54 9.21 -4.65
N THR A 107 18.60 10.30 -3.88
CA THR A 107 19.35 10.45 -2.62
C THR A 107 18.44 10.57 -1.39
N LEU A 108 17.12 10.34 -1.54
CA LEU A 108 16.09 10.49 -0.51
C LEU A 108 15.86 11.90 0.04
N ASN A 109 16.15 12.92 -0.76
CA ASN A 109 15.56 14.22 -0.45
C ASN A 109 14.11 14.24 -0.93
N ILE A 110 13.24 14.85 -0.13
CA ILE A 110 11.85 15.07 -0.51
C ILE A 110 11.82 16.05 -1.67
N GLU A 111 11.27 15.62 -2.81
CA GLU A 111 10.92 16.50 -3.92
C GLU A 111 9.56 17.15 -3.66
N TRP A 112 8.59 16.35 -3.21
CA TRP A 112 7.31 16.81 -2.70
C TRP A 112 6.71 15.77 -1.76
N ASP A 113 5.82 16.21 -0.89
CA ASP A 113 4.98 15.33 -0.09
C ASP A 113 3.56 15.89 0.03
N LYS A 114 2.57 15.00 0.09
CA LYS A 114 1.15 15.33 0.03
C LYS A 114 0.38 14.54 1.07
N ILE A 115 -0.56 15.22 1.72
CA ILE A 115 -1.40 14.66 2.76
C ILE A 115 -2.84 14.76 2.28
N PHE A 116 -3.52 13.62 2.19
CA PHE A 116 -4.91 13.51 1.79
C PHE A 116 -5.72 12.85 2.91
N GLY A 117 -6.97 13.27 3.09
CA GLY A 117 -7.80 12.75 4.16
C GLY A 117 -8.73 13.80 4.76
N GLY A 118 -9.66 13.32 5.59
CA GLY A 118 -10.77 14.04 6.19
C GLY A 118 -10.58 14.30 7.68
N ILE A 119 -11.63 13.96 8.45
CA ILE A 119 -11.69 14.13 9.91
C ILE A 119 -11.29 12.83 10.63
N GLY A 120 -11.21 11.72 9.89
CA GLY A 120 -10.97 10.38 10.42
C GLY A 120 -9.67 9.76 9.91
N TRP A 121 -9.53 8.46 10.10
CA TRP A 121 -8.39 7.66 9.69
C TRP A 121 -8.42 7.47 8.18
N ASP A 122 -7.38 7.94 7.52
CA ASP A 122 -7.18 7.77 6.10
C ASP A 122 -5.78 7.20 5.87
N GLU A 123 -5.66 6.21 4.99
CA GLU A 123 -4.41 5.48 4.80
C GLU A 123 -4.22 5.11 3.35
N THR A 124 -2.96 5.15 2.90
CA THR A 124 -2.57 4.65 1.59
C THR A 124 -1.68 3.43 1.73
N ASN A 125 -2.21 2.27 1.34
CA ASN A 125 -1.56 0.97 1.48
C ASN A 125 -0.61 0.63 0.32
N SER A 126 -0.90 1.08 -0.90
CA SER A 126 -0.06 0.80 -2.06
C SER A 126 -0.03 1.93 -3.08
N ILE A 127 1.03 1.96 -3.89
CA ILE A 127 1.28 2.98 -4.90
C ILE A 127 1.88 2.35 -6.16
N LEU A 128 1.51 2.86 -7.32
CA LEU A 128 2.17 2.59 -8.61
C LEU A 128 2.41 3.89 -9.39
N GLN A 129 3.37 3.86 -10.30
CA GLN A 129 3.62 4.97 -11.24
C GLN A 129 3.13 4.57 -12.63
N GLU A 130 2.40 5.47 -13.28
CA GLU A 130 1.91 5.30 -14.64
C GLU A 130 2.95 5.70 -15.69
N GLU A 131 2.61 5.45 -16.97
CA GLU A 131 3.51 5.73 -18.07
C GLU A 131 3.82 7.21 -18.23
N ASP A 132 2.82 8.06 -17.99
CA ASP A 132 2.85 9.52 -18.06
C ASP A 132 3.55 10.19 -16.85
N GLY A 133 4.04 9.40 -15.88
CA GLY A 133 4.71 9.89 -14.68
C GLY A 133 3.76 10.16 -13.51
N SER A 134 2.44 10.09 -13.74
CA SER A 134 1.40 10.19 -12.72
C SER A 134 1.45 8.99 -11.76
N PHE A 135 0.79 9.11 -10.61
CA PHE A 135 0.76 8.08 -9.58
C PHE A 135 -0.67 7.62 -9.34
N ILE A 136 -0.85 6.31 -9.14
CA ILE A 136 -2.09 5.76 -8.61
C ILE A 136 -1.81 5.25 -7.21
N VAL A 137 -2.66 5.64 -6.28
CA VAL A 137 -2.59 5.24 -4.87
C VAL A 137 -3.86 4.49 -4.48
N PHE A 138 -3.69 3.52 -3.59
CA PHE A 138 -4.77 2.66 -3.12
C PHE A 138 -4.72 2.55 -1.60
N GLY A 139 -5.88 2.55 -0.96
CA GLY A 139 -6.00 2.47 0.49
C GLY A 139 -7.45 2.57 0.94
N PHE A 140 -7.70 3.34 1.98
CA PHE A 140 -9.05 3.66 2.43
C PHE A 140 -9.13 5.08 2.98
N VAL A 141 -10.37 5.58 3.02
CA VAL A 141 -10.70 6.85 3.69
C VAL A 141 -11.88 6.64 4.62
N GLN A 142 -11.90 7.36 5.74
CA GLN A 142 -13.03 7.31 6.65
C GLN A 142 -14.15 8.25 6.16
N SER A 143 -15.30 7.66 5.83
CA SER A 143 -16.49 8.39 5.38
C SER A 143 -17.07 9.28 6.50
N LYS A 144 -17.40 10.53 6.14
CA LYS A 144 -17.90 11.57 7.07
C LYS A 144 -19.22 11.20 7.75
N ASP A 145 -20.02 10.33 7.16
CA ASP A 145 -21.41 10.15 7.58
C ASP A 145 -21.60 9.06 8.65
N LYS A 146 -20.62 8.17 8.87
CA LYS A 146 -20.77 7.03 9.81
C LYS A 146 -19.51 6.54 10.53
N GLY A 147 -18.33 7.14 10.31
CA GLY A 147 -17.07 6.64 10.89
C GLY A 147 -16.69 5.26 10.38
N ARG A 148 -16.97 5.00 9.10
CA ARG A 148 -16.72 3.72 8.42
C ARG A 148 -15.75 3.95 7.27
N GLU A 149 -14.91 2.97 7.01
CA GLU A 149 -13.84 3.02 6.03
C GLU A 149 -14.38 2.59 4.67
N ASP A 150 -14.12 3.38 3.63
CA ASP A 150 -14.39 2.99 2.24
C ASP A 150 -13.06 2.86 1.50
N GLY A 151 -12.94 1.82 0.69
CA GLY A 151 -11.78 1.58 -0.16
C GLY A 151 -11.56 2.77 -1.09
N TRP A 152 -10.35 3.31 -1.10
CA TRP A 152 -10.01 4.54 -1.79
C TRP A 152 -8.97 4.29 -2.87
N ILE A 153 -9.20 4.89 -4.03
CA ILE A 153 -8.23 4.99 -5.11
C ILE A 153 -8.12 6.44 -5.55
N ALA A 154 -6.92 6.90 -5.82
CA ALA A 154 -6.71 8.22 -6.38
C ALA A 154 -5.61 8.23 -7.44
N LYS A 155 -5.79 9.10 -8.44
CA LYS A 155 -4.76 9.49 -9.38
C LYS A 155 -4.19 10.85 -9.00
N LEU A 156 -2.88 10.90 -8.86
CA LEU A 156 -2.11 12.12 -8.65
C LEU A 156 -1.29 12.42 -9.90
N ASP A 157 -1.13 13.69 -10.26
CA ASP A 157 -0.20 14.08 -11.31
C ASP A 157 1.27 13.91 -10.87
N GLU A 158 2.23 14.22 -11.75
CA GLU A 158 3.67 14.11 -11.46
C GLU A 158 4.15 15.00 -10.29
N ASN A 159 3.38 16.04 -9.94
CA ASN A 159 3.64 16.96 -8.84
C ASN A 159 2.90 16.58 -7.54
N GLY A 160 2.18 15.45 -7.56
CA GLY A 160 1.37 14.97 -6.46
C GLY A 160 0.04 15.70 -6.30
N GLU A 161 -0.41 16.47 -7.29
CA GLU A 161 -1.73 17.11 -7.24
C GLU A 161 -2.83 16.12 -7.64
N MET A 162 -3.96 16.17 -6.93
CA MET A 162 -5.10 15.27 -7.16
C MET A 162 -5.71 15.52 -8.54
N VAL A 163 -5.76 14.48 -9.39
CA VAL A 163 -6.44 14.50 -10.69
C VAL A 163 -7.87 14.00 -10.53
N TRP A 164 -8.04 12.85 -9.88
CA TRP A 164 -9.33 12.28 -9.51
C TRP A 164 -9.16 11.29 -8.36
N ASP A 165 -10.25 11.08 -7.61
CA ASP A 165 -10.35 10.03 -6.62
C ASP A 165 -11.72 9.34 -6.66
N LYS A 166 -11.77 8.10 -6.17
CA LYS A 166 -12.97 7.28 -6.08
C LYS A 166 -12.97 6.53 -4.76
N THR A 167 -14.17 6.36 -4.21
CA THR A 167 -14.41 5.50 -3.06
C THR A 167 -15.30 4.33 -3.47
N PHE A 168 -15.01 3.16 -2.90
CA PHE A 168 -15.72 1.93 -3.15
C PHE A 168 -15.95 1.21 -1.83
N GLY A 169 -17.14 0.66 -1.70
CA GLY A 169 -17.55 0.00 -0.47
C GLY A 169 -19.05 0.00 -0.40
N GLY A 170 -19.58 0.02 0.81
CA GLY A 170 -21.00 0.05 1.03
C GLY A 170 -21.37 0.61 2.37
N SER A 171 -22.11 -0.20 3.13
CA SER A 171 -22.59 0.30 4.41
C SER A 171 -21.54 0.15 5.49
N GLN A 172 -20.67 -0.85 5.48
CA GLN A 172 -19.71 -1.20 6.53
C GLN A 172 -18.27 -0.82 6.13
N ASN A 173 -17.24 -1.36 6.79
CA ASN A 173 -15.85 -1.08 6.41
C ASN A 173 -15.44 -1.86 5.17
N ASP A 174 -14.70 -1.19 4.31
CA ASP A 174 -14.18 -1.70 3.06
C ASP A 174 -12.79 -1.10 2.87
N GLU A 175 -11.81 -1.93 2.54
CA GLU A 175 -10.43 -1.48 2.45
C GLU A 175 -9.73 -2.08 1.23
N ILE A 176 -8.84 -1.30 0.61
CA ILE A 176 -7.95 -1.75 -0.45
C ILE A 176 -6.52 -1.83 0.10
N PHE A 177 -5.94 -3.02 0.07
CA PHE A 177 -4.54 -3.23 0.48
C PHE A 177 -3.57 -3.16 -0.70
N SER A 178 -3.97 -3.64 -1.88
CA SER A 178 -3.09 -3.72 -3.04
C SER A 178 -3.84 -3.42 -4.33
N GLY A 179 -3.17 -2.73 -5.25
CA GLY A 179 -3.66 -2.47 -6.59
C GLY A 179 -2.59 -2.63 -7.66
N ILE A 180 -3.00 -3.06 -8.85
CA ILE A 180 -2.16 -3.21 -10.04
C ILE A 180 -2.83 -2.57 -11.25
N LYS A 181 -2.00 -2.15 -12.21
CA LYS A 181 -2.48 -1.81 -13.56
C LYS A 181 -2.73 -3.09 -14.35
N THR A 182 -3.85 -3.17 -15.05
CA THR A 182 -4.22 -4.36 -15.84
C THR A 182 -3.78 -4.23 -17.30
N MET A 183 -3.62 -5.37 -17.98
CA MET A 183 -3.19 -5.44 -19.39
C MET A 183 -4.10 -4.69 -20.37
N ASP A 184 -5.37 -4.49 -20.02
CA ASP A 184 -6.35 -3.73 -20.79
C ASP A 184 -6.35 -2.23 -20.45
N GLY A 185 -5.42 -1.75 -19.63
CA GLY A 185 -5.24 -0.34 -19.30
C GLY A 185 -5.98 0.14 -18.06
N GLY A 186 -6.87 -0.67 -17.49
CA GLY A 186 -7.57 -0.38 -16.23
C GLY A 186 -6.76 -0.76 -14.97
N TYR A 187 -7.48 -1.06 -13.89
CA TYR A 187 -6.89 -1.45 -12.61
C TYR A 187 -7.56 -2.70 -12.04
N ALA A 188 -6.82 -3.43 -11.20
CA ALA A 188 -7.38 -4.46 -10.34
C ALA A 188 -6.88 -4.24 -8.92
N VAL A 189 -7.79 -4.37 -7.96
CA VAL A 189 -7.51 -4.10 -6.54
C VAL A 189 -7.98 -5.26 -5.69
N CYS A 190 -7.35 -5.45 -4.53
CA CYS A 190 -7.79 -6.41 -3.53
C CYS A 190 -7.68 -5.86 -2.09
N GLY A 191 -8.48 -6.44 -1.21
CA GLY A 191 -8.52 -6.12 0.21
C GLY A 191 -9.59 -6.93 0.93
N TYR A 192 -10.43 -6.27 1.72
CA TYR A 192 -11.62 -6.89 2.32
C TYR A 192 -12.85 -5.97 2.23
N THR A 193 -14.01 -6.57 2.43
CA THR A 193 -15.31 -5.90 2.52
C THR A 193 -16.10 -6.49 3.68
N GLU A 194 -16.67 -5.64 4.54
CA GLU A 194 -17.75 -6.01 5.47
C GLU A 194 -19.13 -5.68 4.89
N SER A 195 -19.15 -5.01 3.73
CA SER A 195 -20.37 -4.52 3.08
C SER A 195 -21.03 -5.55 2.18
N LYS A 196 -20.30 -6.58 1.78
CA LYS A 196 -20.73 -7.63 0.83
C LYS A 196 -20.30 -8.99 1.38
N GLY A 197 -21.02 -10.06 0.99
CA GLY A 197 -20.66 -11.44 1.33
C GLY A 197 -21.47 -12.05 2.47
N ALA A 198 -20.88 -13.00 3.18
CA ALA A 198 -21.59 -13.91 4.10
C ALA A 198 -21.43 -13.55 5.59
N GLY A 199 -20.57 -12.56 5.91
CA GLY A 199 -20.40 -12.00 7.25
C GLY A 199 -18.93 -11.73 7.57
N GLY A 200 -18.64 -10.93 8.61
CA GLY A 200 -17.26 -10.59 8.96
C GLY A 200 -16.53 -9.81 7.86
N TYR A 201 -15.22 -10.00 7.75
CA TYR A 201 -14.43 -9.53 6.61
C TYR A 201 -14.51 -10.58 5.50
N ASP A 202 -14.98 -10.23 4.31
CA ASP A 202 -14.90 -11.09 3.13
C ASP A 202 -13.76 -10.59 2.23
N ALA A 203 -12.94 -11.48 1.68
CA ALA A 203 -11.84 -11.09 0.79
C ALA A 203 -12.42 -10.47 -0.48
N TRP A 204 -12.01 -9.23 -0.77
CA TRP A 204 -12.58 -8.44 -1.84
C TRP A 204 -11.60 -8.28 -3.00
N ILE A 205 -12.11 -8.41 -4.22
CA ILE A 205 -11.40 -8.08 -5.46
C ILE A 205 -12.31 -7.26 -6.36
N ALA A 206 -11.76 -6.20 -6.96
CA ALA A 206 -12.47 -5.39 -7.93
C ALA A 206 -11.61 -5.14 -9.16
N LYS A 207 -12.25 -5.08 -10.32
CA LYS A 207 -11.66 -4.56 -11.56
C LYS A 207 -12.29 -3.23 -11.91
N LEU A 208 -11.42 -2.27 -12.21
CA LEU A 208 -11.75 -0.95 -12.66
C LEU A 208 -11.33 -0.76 -14.13
N ASP A 209 -11.97 0.16 -14.82
CA ASP A 209 -11.56 0.64 -16.14
C ASP A 209 -10.42 1.66 -16.04
N GLU A 210 -10.01 2.22 -17.18
CA GLU A 210 -8.92 3.21 -17.26
C GLU A 210 -9.23 4.54 -16.54
N ASN A 211 -10.52 4.84 -16.34
CA ASN A 211 -11.00 6.04 -15.63
C ASN A 211 -11.20 5.77 -14.13
N GLY A 212 -10.87 4.56 -13.67
CA GLY A 212 -11.11 4.14 -12.30
C GLY A 212 -12.58 3.84 -12.01
N GLU A 213 -13.43 3.59 -13.02
CA GLU A 213 -14.82 3.19 -12.80
C GLU A 213 -14.95 1.68 -12.61
N MET A 214 -15.83 1.26 -11.71
CA MET A 214 -16.05 -0.14 -11.37
C MET A 214 -16.61 -0.93 -12.57
N VAL A 215 -15.88 -1.95 -13.03
CA VAL A 215 -16.33 -2.89 -14.08
C VAL A 215 -17.02 -4.08 -13.45
N TRP A 216 -16.39 -4.68 -12.45
CA TRP A 216 -16.95 -5.77 -11.64
C TRP A 216 -16.22 -5.86 -10.31
N ASP A 217 -16.87 -6.45 -9.32
CA ASP A 217 -16.25 -6.83 -8.07
C ASP A 217 -16.78 -8.17 -7.55
N LYS A 218 -16.00 -8.83 -6.69
CA LYS A 218 -16.33 -10.11 -6.07
C LYS A 218 -15.87 -10.11 -4.61
N ALA A 219 -16.68 -10.71 -3.75
CA ALA A 219 -16.35 -10.99 -2.36
C ALA A 219 -16.29 -12.51 -2.16
N PHE A 220 -15.27 -12.98 -1.44
CA PHE A 220 -15.02 -14.39 -1.16
C PHE A 220 -14.81 -14.59 0.33
N GLY A 221 -15.63 -15.44 0.92
CA GLY A 221 -15.49 -15.76 2.34
C GLY A 221 -16.70 -16.50 2.91
N GLY A 222 -16.65 -16.68 4.22
CA GLY A 222 -17.62 -17.39 5.04
C GLY A 222 -18.19 -16.51 6.13
N ILE A 223 -18.34 -17.07 7.34
CA ILE A 223 -18.80 -16.32 8.51
C ILE A 223 -17.61 -15.70 9.26
N GLU A 224 -16.44 -16.32 9.12
CA GLU A 224 -15.19 -15.84 9.72
C GLU A 224 -14.49 -14.91 8.73
N ALA A 225 -13.39 -14.27 9.15
CA ALA A 225 -12.78 -13.21 8.35
C ALA A 225 -11.77 -13.74 7.31
N GLU A 226 -11.86 -13.21 6.10
CA GLU A 226 -11.02 -13.42 4.93
C GLU A 226 -10.50 -12.08 4.41
N VAL A 227 -9.21 -12.06 4.07
CA VAL A 227 -8.54 -10.85 3.58
C VAL A 227 -7.61 -11.20 2.42
N ALA A 228 -7.68 -10.42 1.34
CA ALA A 228 -6.71 -10.45 0.25
C ALA A 228 -5.71 -9.30 0.38
N ASN A 229 -4.44 -9.60 0.69
CA ASN A 229 -3.39 -8.61 0.92
C ASN A 229 -2.62 -8.21 -0.35
N SER A 230 -2.57 -9.08 -1.36
CA SER A 230 -1.80 -8.84 -2.58
C SER A 230 -2.48 -9.45 -3.80
N ILE A 231 -2.36 -8.77 -4.93
CA ILE A 231 -2.90 -9.17 -6.22
C ILE A 231 -1.84 -9.09 -7.31
N ILE A 232 -1.83 -10.09 -8.20
CA ILE A 232 -1.11 -10.05 -9.48
C ILE A 232 -2.03 -10.47 -10.62
N GLN A 233 -1.79 -9.95 -11.82
CA GLN A 233 -2.44 -10.43 -13.04
C GLN A 233 -1.59 -11.52 -13.69
N THR A 234 -2.21 -12.63 -14.11
CA THR A 234 -1.55 -13.73 -14.80
C THR A 234 -1.47 -13.49 -16.31
N GLY A 235 -0.56 -14.20 -16.98
CA GLY A 235 -0.31 -14.06 -18.43
C GLY A 235 -1.50 -14.38 -19.34
N ASP A 236 -2.47 -15.14 -18.83
CA ASP A 236 -3.74 -15.48 -19.49
C ASP A 236 -4.87 -14.48 -19.20
N GLY A 237 -4.59 -13.41 -18.45
CA GLY A 237 -5.53 -12.36 -18.09
C GLY A 237 -6.31 -12.60 -16.79
N GLY A 238 -6.09 -13.73 -16.12
CA GLY A 238 -6.62 -14.02 -14.78
C GLY A 238 -5.93 -13.22 -13.67
N TYR A 239 -6.31 -13.51 -12.41
CA TYR A 239 -5.75 -12.86 -11.23
C TYR A 239 -5.40 -13.90 -10.17
N VAL A 240 -4.28 -13.68 -9.48
CA VAL A 240 -3.88 -14.46 -8.29
C VAL A 240 -3.89 -13.52 -7.09
N LEU A 241 -4.48 -14.00 -6.00
CA LEU A 241 -4.58 -13.30 -4.73
C LEU A 241 -3.77 -14.06 -3.67
N ALA A 242 -3.11 -13.32 -2.80
CA ALA A 242 -2.50 -13.84 -1.58
C ALA A 242 -3.10 -13.14 -0.35
N GLY A 243 -3.35 -13.89 0.71
CA GLY A 243 -4.16 -13.42 1.83
C GLY A 243 -4.21 -14.40 2.99
N TYR A 244 -5.12 -14.16 3.93
CA TYR A 244 -5.39 -15.07 5.04
C TYR A 244 -6.89 -15.29 5.23
N THR A 245 -7.25 -16.40 5.86
CA THR A 245 -8.61 -16.76 6.26
C THR A 245 -8.57 -17.26 7.69
N TRP A 246 -9.55 -16.87 8.49
CA TRP A 246 -9.81 -17.51 9.79
C TRP A 246 -10.73 -18.72 9.66
N SER A 247 -11.54 -18.78 8.60
CA SER A 247 -12.42 -19.91 8.35
C SER A 247 -11.65 -21.23 8.33
N LYS A 248 -12.21 -22.24 9.00
CA LYS A 248 -11.73 -23.62 8.83
C LYS A 248 -11.98 -24.03 7.38
N GLY A 249 -10.92 -24.37 6.66
CA GLY A 249 -11.00 -24.77 5.25
C GLY A 249 -12.08 -25.82 5.03
N ALA A 250 -13.18 -25.41 4.41
CA ALA A 250 -14.04 -26.33 3.70
C ALA A 250 -13.50 -26.33 2.28
N GLU A 251 -12.89 -27.44 1.86
CA GLU A 251 -12.57 -27.66 0.45
C GLU A 251 -13.88 -27.50 -0.34
N ARG A 252 -13.98 -26.41 -1.11
CA ARG A 252 -14.95 -26.33 -2.20
C ARG A 252 -14.15 -26.47 -3.49
N GLU A 253 -14.27 -27.66 -4.07
CA GLU A 253 -14.06 -27.82 -5.51
C GLU A 253 -15.25 -27.15 -6.20
N ASP A 254 -15.00 -26.05 -6.90
CA ASP A 254 -15.90 -25.49 -7.91
C ASP A 254 -15.42 -25.94 -9.31
#